data_AF-A0AAE5CEY9-F1
#
_entry.id   AF-A0AAE5CEY9-F1
#
_cell.length_a   1.000
_cell.length_b   1.000
_cell.length_c   1.000
_cell.angle_alpha   90.00
_cell.angle_beta   90.00
_cell.angle_gamma   90.00
#
_symmetry.space_group_name_H-M   'P 1'
#
loop_
_entity.id
_entity.type
_entity.pdbx_description
1 polymer ?
#
loop_
_entity_poly.entity_id
_entity_poly.type
_entity_poly.pdbx_seq_one_letter_code
_entity_poly.pdbx_strand_id
1 'polypeptide(L)'
;MSDEPRSAAPGWYPSPDGGQRYWDGQQWLALPDPGSSRIAGGKPPATRSRIFTIPRFTKHPLVLGILAVLVVAGIGSAIAVKVSNDSKAEERRQATAAAAQAESDRAAAAAAAKQKEDDGERAERALYVIQLESSVKTMAEEHVSKSIIDGPILNVSCDPVGGGSTDDLTETTTVFECFAATEEVGDGRMRGFKYHATMNWTAGTYTYGFGAP
;
A
#
# COMPACT_ATOMS: atom_id res chain seq x y z
N MET A 1 -12.95 7.85 7.78
CA MET A 1 -13.39 6.44 7.73
C MET A 1 -13.03 5.97 6.33
N SER A 2 -11.89 5.30 6.19
CA SER A 2 -11.34 4.94 4.88
C SER A 2 -12.17 3.83 4.24
N ASP A 3 -12.70 4.08 3.05
CA ASP A 3 -13.31 3.07 2.20
C ASP A 3 -12.22 2.17 1.63
N GLU A 4 -11.99 1.04 2.31
CA GLU A 4 -11.12 -0.03 1.83
C GLU A 4 -11.79 -0.71 0.62
N PRO A 5 -11.11 -0.83 -0.54
CA PRO A 5 -11.67 -1.53 -1.69
C PRO A 5 -11.82 -3.01 -1.33
N ARG A 6 -13.05 -3.42 -1.00
CA ARG A 6 -13.42 -4.81 -0.74
C ARG A 6 -13.23 -5.61 -2.02
N SER A 7 -12.04 -6.15 -2.21
CA SER A 7 -11.79 -7.13 -3.26
C SER A 7 -12.69 -8.34 -3.03
N ALA A 8 -13.29 -8.86 -4.11
CA ALA A 8 -14.17 -10.01 -4.03
C ALA A 8 -13.42 -11.21 -3.43
N ALA A 9 -14.05 -11.90 -2.47
CA ALA A 9 -13.49 -13.11 -1.89
C ALA A 9 -13.35 -14.21 -2.96
N PRO A 10 -12.33 -15.10 -2.86
CA PRO A 10 -12.20 -16.21 -3.80
C PRO A 10 -13.45 -17.10 -3.82
N GLY A 11 -13.97 -17.42 -5.02
CA GLY A 11 -15.24 -18.13 -5.15
C GLY A 11 -15.80 -18.22 -6.57
N TRP A 12 -16.91 -18.94 -6.71
CA TRP A 12 -17.65 -19.03 -7.98
C TRP A 12 -18.63 -17.88 -8.12
N TYR A 13 -18.60 -17.21 -9.27
CA TYR A 13 -19.48 -16.08 -9.58
C TYR A 13 -20.16 -16.27 -10.96
N PRO A 14 -21.35 -15.70 -11.16
CA PRO A 14 -22.07 -15.80 -12.43
C PRO A 14 -21.37 -15.00 -13.55
N SER A 15 -21.30 -15.58 -14.74
CA SER A 15 -20.81 -14.95 -15.98
C SER A 15 -21.99 -14.42 -16.81
N PRO A 16 -21.83 -13.32 -17.57
CA PRO A 16 -22.86 -12.83 -18.51
C PRO A 16 -23.30 -13.86 -19.56
N ASP A 17 -22.47 -14.85 -19.87
CA ASP A 17 -22.78 -15.94 -20.82
C ASP A 17 -23.67 -17.05 -20.21
N GLY A 18 -24.14 -16.88 -18.97
CA GLY A 18 -25.03 -17.84 -18.30
C GLY A 18 -24.32 -19.01 -17.60
N GLY A 19 -22.99 -19.04 -17.57
CA GLY A 19 -22.18 -19.99 -16.82
C GLY A 19 -21.63 -19.44 -15.49
N GLN A 20 -20.82 -20.23 -14.79
CA GLN A 20 -20.05 -19.76 -13.62
C GLN A 20 -18.56 -19.65 -13.96
N ARG A 21 -17.88 -18.65 -13.38
CA ARG A 21 -16.42 -18.49 -13.44
C ARG A 21 -15.85 -18.41 -12.03
N TYR A 22 -14.64 -18.93 -11.84
CA TYR A 22 -13.98 -18.91 -10.55
C TYR A 22 -13.06 -17.69 -10.43
N TRP A 23 -13.21 -16.93 -9.35
CA TRP A 23 -12.32 -15.85 -8.96
C TRP A 23 -11.37 -16.36 -7.88
N ASP A 24 -10.06 -16.20 -8.06
CA ASP A 24 -9.04 -16.67 -7.11
C ASP A 24 -8.56 -15.59 -6.12
N GLY A 25 -9.11 -14.38 -6.20
CA GLY A 25 -8.67 -13.21 -5.44
C GLY A 25 -7.84 -12.21 -6.24
N GLN A 26 -7.28 -12.63 -7.39
CA GLN A 26 -6.46 -11.77 -8.25
C GLN A 26 -6.88 -11.78 -9.73
N GLN A 27 -7.39 -12.91 -10.23
CA GLN A 27 -7.82 -13.07 -11.62
C GLN A 27 -8.98 -14.06 -11.79
N TRP A 28 -9.66 -13.96 -12.94
CA TRP A 28 -10.71 -14.88 -13.35
C TRP A 28 -10.12 -16.12 -14.01
N LEU A 29 -10.28 -17.29 -13.39
CA LEU A 29 -9.84 -18.57 -13.95
C LEU A 29 -10.91 -19.20 -14.85
N ALA A 30 -10.49 -19.83 -15.95
CA ALA A 30 -11.34 -20.59 -16.87
C ALA A 30 -11.38 -22.07 -16.46
N LEU A 31 -11.99 -22.36 -15.31
CA LEU A 31 -12.23 -23.71 -14.84
C LEU A 31 -13.60 -24.21 -15.36
N PRO A 32 -13.73 -25.49 -15.75
CA PRO A 32 -15.03 -26.05 -16.14
C PRO A 32 -15.99 -26.01 -14.95
N ASP A 33 -17.24 -25.60 -15.20
CA ASP A 33 -18.27 -25.44 -14.17
C ASP A 33 -18.53 -26.78 -13.45
N PRO A 34 -18.36 -26.86 -12.11
CA PRO A 34 -18.57 -28.10 -11.35
C PRO A 34 -20.03 -28.60 -11.41
N GLY A 35 -20.99 -27.73 -11.75
CA GLY A 35 -22.40 -28.07 -12.00
C GLY A 35 -22.69 -28.59 -13.42
N SER A 36 -21.76 -28.42 -14.36
CA SER A 36 -21.94 -28.82 -15.78
C SER A 36 -21.68 -30.30 -16.06
N SER A 37 -21.40 -31.11 -15.02
CA SER A 37 -21.36 -32.58 -15.14
C SER A 37 -22.75 -33.23 -15.30
N ARG A 38 -23.83 -32.46 -15.53
CA ARG A 38 -25.11 -33.02 -15.99
C ARG A 38 -25.10 -33.21 -17.50
N ILE A 39 -24.82 -34.45 -17.90
CA ILE A 39 -25.47 -35.17 -19.01
C ILE A 39 -25.76 -34.29 -20.23
N ALA A 40 -24.74 -34.03 -21.05
CA ALA A 40 -24.96 -33.76 -22.46
C ALA A 40 -25.49 -35.06 -23.09
N GLY A 41 -26.81 -35.11 -23.27
CA GLY A 41 -27.51 -36.08 -24.09
C GLY A 41 -27.10 -35.95 -25.55
N GLY A 42 -25.92 -36.47 -25.89
CA GLY A 42 -25.57 -36.83 -27.26
C GLY A 42 -26.17 -38.21 -27.54
N LYS A 43 -27.12 -38.28 -28.48
CA LYS A 43 -27.58 -39.54 -29.08
C LYS A 43 -26.35 -40.42 -29.39
N PRO A 44 -26.28 -41.67 -28.92
CA PRO A 44 -25.26 -42.58 -29.42
C PRO A 44 -25.50 -42.80 -30.92
N PRO A 45 -24.47 -42.82 -31.77
CA PRO A 45 -24.63 -43.33 -33.13
C PRO A 45 -25.08 -44.79 -33.03
N ALA A 46 -26.18 -45.08 -33.72
CA ALA A 46 -26.75 -46.42 -33.87
C ALA A 46 -25.67 -47.37 -34.40
N THR A 47 -24.99 -48.06 -33.49
CA THR A 47 -24.02 -49.09 -33.83
C THR A 47 -24.78 -50.39 -33.88
N ARG A 48 -25.10 -50.82 -35.10
CA ARG A 48 -25.65 -52.14 -35.42
C ARG A 48 -24.94 -53.22 -34.60
N SER A 49 -25.70 -53.93 -33.78
CA SER A 49 -25.30 -55.21 -33.21
C SER A 49 -25.08 -56.22 -34.35
N ARG A 50 -23.83 -56.34 -34.81
CA ARG A 50 -23.38 -57.60 -35.39
C ARG A 50 -22.99 -58.50 -34.23
N ILE A 51 -23.85 -59.49 -33.98
CA ILE A 51 -23.52 -60.68 -33.22
C ILE A 51 -22.25 -61.26 -33.85
N PHE A 52 -21.10 -61.06 -33.20
CA PHE A 52 -19.87 -61.74 -33.54
C PHE A 52 -19.71 -62.89 -32.56
N THR A 53 -19.95 -64.08 -33.08
CA THR A 53 -19.73 -65.38 -32.48
C THR A 53 -18.32 -65.44 -31.91
N ILE A 54 -18.20 -65.73 -30.61
CA ILE A 54 -16.93 -66.00 -29.93
C ILE A 54 -16.40 -67.34 -30.47
N PRO A 55 -15.25 -67.39 -31.17
CA PRO A 55 -14.59 -68.66 -31.40
C PRO A 55 -13.95 -69.11 -30.08
N ARG A 56 -14.26 -70.35 -29.69
CA ARG A 56 -13.55 -71.07 -28.62
C ARG A 56 -12.08 -71.17 -29.01
N PHE A 57 -11.23 -70.32 -28.44
CA PHE A 57 -9.78 -70.47 -28.57
C PHE A 57 -9.21 -71.30 -27.41
N THR A 58 -8.78 -72.47 -27.84
CA THR A 58 -7.87 -73.43 -27.24
C THR A 58 -6.65 -72.81 -26.56
N LYS A 59 -6.40 -73.29 -25.34
CA LYS A 59 -5.15 -73.40 -24.59
C LYS A 59 -3.86 -72.88 -25.27
N HIS A 60 -3.44 -71.63 -24.99
CA HIS A 60 -2.03 -71.23 -25.13
C HIS A 60 -1.60 -70.29 -23.99
N PRO A 61 -0.67 -70.70 -23.10
CA PRO A 61 -0.31 -69.98 -21.87
C PRO A 61 0.68 -68.81 -22.06
N LEU A 62 0.95 -68.36 -23.29
CA LEU A 62 2.00 -67.37 -23.56
C LEU A 62 1.51 -65.91 -23.56
N VAL A 63 0.22 -65.67 -23.75
CA VAL A 63 -0.35 -64.31 -23.90
C VAL A 63 -0.66 -63.63 -22.56
N LEU A 64 -0.80 -64.41 -21.48
CA LEU A 64 -1.09 -63.87 -20.14
C LEU A 64 0.11 -63.15 -19.50
N GLY A 65 1.33 -63.56 -19.83
CA GLY A 65 2.55 -63.00 -19.25
C GLY A 65 2.85 -61.56 -19.70
N ILE A 66 2.61 -61.26 -20.98
CA ILE A 66 2.92 -59.93 -21.55
C ILE A 66 1.93 -58.85 -21.07
N LEU A 67 0.65 -59.21 -20.86
CA LEU A 67 -0.35 -58.30 -20.33
C LEU A 67 -0.07 -57.95 -18.85
N ALA A 68 0.41 -58.92 -18.06
CA ALA A 68 0.76 -58.70 -16.66
C ALA A 68 1.99 -57.76 -16.50
N VAL A 69 2.99 -57.89 -17.39
CA VAL A 69 4.17 -57.00 -17.37
C VAL A 69 3.81 -55.56 -17.75
N LEU A 70 2.90 -55.35 -18.72
CA LEU A 70 2.46 -54.00 -19.11
C LEU A 70 1.62 -53.31 -18.02
N VAL A 71 0.81 -54.04 -17.26
CA VAL A 71 0.04 -53.48 -16.13
C VAL A 71 0.96 -53.11 -14.96
N VAL A 72 1.99 -53.91 -14.66
CA VAL A 72 2.95 -53.59 -13.60
C VAL A 72 3.87 -52.42 -13.99
N ALA A 73 4.25 -52.29 -15.26
CA ALA A 73 5.05 -51.17 -15.75
C ALA A 73 4.28 -49.83 -15.77
N GLY A 74 2.97 -49.84 -16.06
CA GLY A 74 2.15 -48.62 -16.11
C GLY A 74 1.78 -48.02 -14.74
N ILE A 75 1.75 -48.84 -13.67
CA ILE A 75 1.41 -48.38 -12.32
C ILE A 75 2.59 -47.65 -11.64
N GLY A 76 3.84 -48.02 -11.95
CA GLY A 76 5.03 -47.38 -11.39
C GLY A 76 5.26 -45.94 -11.86
N SER A 77 4.86 -45.60 -13.10
CA SER A 77 5.04 -44.26 -13.67
C SER A 77 4.14 -43.19 -13.05
N ALA A 78 2.96 -43.53 -12.52
CA ALA A 78 2.01 -42.55 -11.98
C ALA A 78 2.44 -41.95 -10.63
N ILE A 79 3.20 -42.69 -9.81
CA ILE A 79 3.62 -42.25 -8.48
C ILE A 79 4.80 -41.27 -8.57
N ALA A 80 5.73 -41.51 -9.49
CA ALA A 80 6.91 -40.64 -9.69
C ALA A 80 6.54 -39.24 -10.21
N VAL A 81 5.51 -39.13 -11.06
CA VAL A 81 5.05 -37.85 -11.63
C VAL A 81 4.43 -36.94 -10.56
N LYS A 82 3.71 -37.50 -9.58
CA LYS A 82 3.04 -36.73 -8.53
C LYS A 82 4.03 -36.08 -7.56
N VAL A 83 5.03 -36.84 -7.11
CA VAL A 83 6.09 -36.35 -6.20
C VAL A 83 6.91 -35.21 -6.83
N SER A 84 7.20 -35.28 -8.13
CA SER A 84 7.94 -34.21 -8.82
C SER A 84 7.11 -32.93 -9.03
N ASN A 85 5.78 -33.04 -9.07
CA ASN A 85 4.91 -31.89 -9.27
C ASN A 85 4.69 -31.12 -7.95
N ASP A 86 4.59 -31.85 -6.84
CA ASP A 86 4.43 -31.27 -5.50
C ASP A 86 5.69 -30.47 -5.08
N SER A 87 6.90 -30.95 -5.42
CA SER A 87 8.14 -30.21 -5.13
C SER A 87 8.25 -28.91 -5.91
N LYS A 88 7.91 -28.92 -7.21
CA LYS A 88 7.92 -27.72 -8.06
C LYS A 88 6.86 -26.70 -7.66
N ALA A 89 5.72 -27.16 -7.15
CA ALA A 89 4.68 -26.28 -6.64
C ALA A 89 5.14 -25.54 -5.38
N GLU A 90 5.83 -26.24 -4.48
CA GLU A 90 6.38 -25.64 -3.26
C GLU A 90 7.53 -24.67 -3.54
N GLU A 91 8.46 -25.03 -4.43
CA GLU A 91 9.53 -24.11 -4.89
C GLU A 91 8.96 -22.82 -5.49
N ARG A 92 7.91 -22.92 -6.31
CA ARG A 92 7.23 -21.74 -6.87
C ARG A 92 6.58 -20.90 -5.79
N ARG A 93 5.95 -21.51 -4.78
CA ARG A 93 5.35 -20.78 -3.65
C ARG A 93 6.40 -20.05 -2.83
N GLN A 94 7.52 -20.71 -2.54
CA GLN A 94 8.64 -20.11 -1.83
C GLN A 94 9.28 -18.97 -2.63
N ALA A 95 9.46 -19.16 -3.93
CA ALA A 95 9.97 -18.10 -4.80
C ALA A 95 9.04 -16.89 -4.84
N THR A 96 7.72 -17.09 -4.95
CA THR A 96 6.73 -16.01 -4.90
C THR A 96 6.70 -15.32 -3.54
N ALA A 97 6.73 -16.08 -2.44
CA ALA A 97 6.76 -15.52 -1.09
C ALA A 97 8.04 -14.73 -0.82
N ALA A 98 9.19 -15.23 -1.26
CA ALA A 98 10.47 -14.52 -1.17
C ALA A 98 10.47 -13.24 -2.01
N ALA A 99 9.88 -13.27 -3.21
CA ALA A 99 9.75 -12.08 -4.05
C ALA A 99 8.83 -11.03 -3.40
N ALA A 100 7.68 -11.45 -2.85
CA ALA A 100 6.75 -10.57 -2.15
C ALA A 100 7.38 -9.97 -0.88
N GLN A 101 8.13 -10.77 -0.12
CA GLN A 101 8.88 -10.28 1.04
C GLN A 101 9.95 -9.27 0.63
N ALA A 102 10.72 -9.56 -0.43
CA ALA A 102 11.74 -8.64 -0.92
C ALA A 102 11.15 -7.31 -1.42
N GLU A 103 9.95 -7.32 -2.00
CA GLU A 103 9.23 -6.09 -2.38
C GLU A 103 8.76 -5.30 -1.14
N SER A 104 8.17 -5.99 -0.17
CA SER A 104 7.76 -5.41 1.11
C SER A 104 8.94 -4.76 1.84
N ASP A 105 10.08 -5.47 1.93
CA ASP A 105 11.29 -4.98 2.58
C ASP A 105 11.85 -3.74 1.87
N ARG A 106 11.81 -3.70 0.52
CA ARG A 106 12.21 -2.52 -0.26
C ARG A 106 11.28 -1.34 -0.02
N ALA A 107 9.97 -1.56 0.00
CA ALA A 107 8.99 -0.52 0.27
C ALA A 107 9.16 0.05 1.69
N ALA A 108 9.37 -0.81 2.68
CA ALA A 108 9.65 -0.40 4.06
C ALA A 108 10.96 0.39 4.17
N ALA A 109 12.02 -0.05 3.50
CA ALA A 109 13.29 0.67 3.47
C ALA A 109 13.17 2.05 2.80
N ALA A 110 12.42 2.13 1.69
CA ALA A 110 12.16 3.39 0.99
C ALA A 110 11.32 4.35 1.85
N ALA A 111 10.28 3.85 2.53
CA ALA A 111 9.47 4.64 3.45
C ALA A 111 10.29 5.18 4.64
N ALA A 112 11.14 4.34 5.24
CA ALA A 112 12.02 4.74 6.33
C ALA A 112 13.05 5.79 5.89
N ALA A 113 13.60 5.66 4.68
CA ALA A 113 14.51 6.65 4.12
C ALA A 113 13.80 8.00 3.91
N LYS A 114 12.61 7.97 3.29
CA LYS A 114 11.80 9.18 3.07
C LYS A 114 11.42 9.86 4.38
N GLN A 115 11.01 9.09 5.39
CA GLN A 115 10.67 9.66 6.69
C GLN A 115 11.86 10.37 7.34
N LYS A 116 13.06 9.79 7.22
CA LYS A 116 14.27 10.43 7.74
C LYS A 116 14.60 11.74 7.02
N GLU A 117 14.40 11.81 5.71
CA GLU A 117 14.54 13.06 4.94
C GLU A 117 13.52 14.10 5.41
N ASP A 118 12.27 13.70 5.57
CA ASP A 118 11.17 14.57 6.01
C ASP A 118 11.39 15.10 7.43
N ASP A 119 11.85 14.26 8.34
CA ASP A 119 12.21 14.67 9.70
C ASP A 119 13.37 15.68 9.70
N GLY A 120 14.32 15.51 8.77
CA GLY A 120 15.40 16.46 8.55
C GLY A 120 14.89 17.83 8.08
N GLU A 121 13.98 17.84 7.10
CA GLU A 121 13.38 19.08 6.60
C GLU A 121 12.53 19.77 7.68
N ARG A 122 11.72 19.02 8.44
CA ARG A 122 10.95 19.58 9.57
C ARG A 122 11.86 20.22 10.62
N ALA A 123 12.98 19.58 10.95
CA ALA A 123 13.94 20.12 11.88
C ALA A 123 14.56 21.44 11.37
N GLU A 124 14.88 21.52 10.07
CA GLU A 124 15.36 22.76 9.45
C GLU A 124 14.28 23.86 9.47
N ARG A 125 13.04 23.52 9.10
CA ARG A 125 11.90 24.45 9.17
C ARG A 125 11.70 24.99 10.58
N ALA A 126 11.81 24.15 11.61
CA ALA A 126 11.74 24.59 13.01
C ALA A 126 12.87 25.58 13.37
N LEU A 127 14.09 25.38 12.87
CA LEU A 127 15.19 26.33 13.07
C LEU A 127 14.90 27.69 12.43
N TYR A 128 14.31 27.72 11.23
CA TYR A 128 13.89 28.97 10.61
C TYR A 128 12.81 29.69 11.40
N VAL A 129 11.85 28.98 12.01
CA VAL A 129 10.84 29.59 12.89
C VAL A 129 11.50 30.23 14.12
N ILE A 130 12.48 29.57 14.74
CA ILE A 130 13.24 30.14 15.87
C ILE A 130 13.99 31.41 15.45
N GLN A 131 14.63 31.41 14.27
CA GLN A 131 15.32 32.59 13.74
C GLN A 131 14.34 33.74 13.44
N LEU A 132 13.16 33.39 12.91
CA LEU A 132 12.09 34.34 12.65
C LEU A 132 11.59 34.99 13.95
N GLU A 133 11.29 34.19 14.98
CA GLU A 133 10.88 34.68 16.31
C GLU A 133 11.94 35.60 16.92
N SER A 134 13.22 35.24 16.80
CA SER A 134 14.33 36.09 17.24
C SER A 134 14.38 37.42 16.48
N SER A 135 14.12 37.40 15.17
CA SER A 135 14.14 38.60 14.33
C SER A 135 12.97 39.54 14.67
N VAL A 136 11.78 38.97 14.89
CA VAL A 136 10.60 39.69 15.37
C VAL A 136 10.84 40.25 16.77
N LYS A 137 11.48 39.49 17.67
CA LYS A 137 11.84 39.97 19.00
C LYS A 137 12.75 41.20 18.94
N THR A 138 13.80 41.16 18.14
CA THR A 138 14.70 42.32 17.97
C THR A 138 13.96 43.53 17.42
N MET A 139 13.07 43.35 16.43
CA MET A 139 12.21 44.44 15.94
C MET A 139 11.29 44.99 17.03
N ALA A 140 10.70 44.12 17.85
CA ALA A 140 9.82 44.53 18.94
C ALA A 140 10.58 45.32 20.02
N GLU A 141 11.78 44.87 20.40
CA GLU A 141 12.67 45.61 21.32
C GLU A 141 13.07 46.98 20.74
N GLU A 142 13.33 47.06 19.43
CA GLU A 142 13.58 48.32 18.75
C GLU A 142 12.35 49.24 18.79
N HIS A 143 11.14 48.71 18.59
CA HIS A 143 9.89 49.47 18.72
C HIS A 143 9.67 49.98 20.14
N VAL A 144 10.03 49.22 21.18
CA VAL A 144 10.03 49.69 22.57
C VAL A 144 11.00 50.86 22.73
N SER A 145 12.22 50.74 22.21
CA SER A 145 13.24 51.79 22.30
C SER A 145 12.82 53.09 21.60
N LYS A 146 11.98 52.99 20.57
CA LYS A 146 11.41 54.12 19.82
C LYS A 146 10.06 54.61 20.36
N SER A 147 9.59 54.04 21.47
CA SER A 147 8.27 54.35 22.06
C SER A 147 7.10 54.14 21.09
N ILE A 148 7.23 53.18 20.17
CA ILE A 148 6.14 52.75 19.26
C ILE A 148 5.20 51.77 20.00
N ILE A 149 5.77 50.94 20.87
CA ILE A 149 5.02 50.02 21.73
C ILE A 149 5.53 50.12 23.17
N ASP A 150 4.67 49.76 24.13
CA ASP A 150 4.96 49.88 25.55
C ASP A 150 5.36 48.54 26.19
N GLY A 151 6.23 48.62 27.20
CA GLY A 151 6.64 47.49 28.03
C GLY A 151 7.83 46.70 27.47
N PRO A 152 8.55 45.95 28.33
CA PRO A 152 9.65 45.09 27.89
C PRO A 152 9.12 43.88 27.10
N ILE A 153 9.88 43.38 26.13
CA ILE A 153 9.51 42.15 25.41
C ILE A 153 9.92 40.93 26.24
N LEU A 154 8.94 40.15 26.69
CA LEU A 154 9.16 38.95 27.51
C LEU A 154 9.51 37.75 26.62
N ASN A 155 8.67 37.47 25.64
CA ASN A 155 8.86 36.42 24.63
C ASN A 155 8.16 36.79 23.31
N VAL A 156 8.51 36.07 22.25
CA VAL A 156 7.82 36.09 20.97
C VAL A 156 7.47 34.66 20.61
N SER A 157 6.26 34.42 20.13
CA SER A 157 5.83 33.16 19.55
C SER A 157 5.19 33.40 18.20
N CYS A 158 5.50 32.59 17.20
CA CYS A 158 4.95 32.69 15.85
C CYS A 158 4.13 31.45 15.50
N ASP A 159 2.84 31.63 15.24
CA ASP A 159 1.94 30.56 14.85
C ASP A 159 1.58 30.69 13.36
N PRO A 160 1.58 29.58 12.59
CA PRO A 160 1.17 29.63 11.19
C PRO A 160 -0.34 29.94 11.09
N VAL A 161 -0.71 30.78 10.12
CA VAL A 161 -2.10 31.20 9.88
C VAL A 161 -2.49 31.01 8.42
N GLY A 162 -3.77 31.21 8.11
CA GLY A 162 -4.27 31.15 6.73
C GLY A 162 -4.24 29.75 6.11
N GLY A 163 -4.19 28.71 6.94
CA GLY A 163 -4.06 27.32 6.50
C GLY A 163 -2.63 26.86 6.24
N GLY A 164 -1.63 27.69 6.53
CA GLY A 164 -0.23 27.30 6.44
C GLY A 164 0.17 26.31 7.54
N SER A 165 1.21 25.52 7.26
CA SER A 165 1.73 24.48 8.15
C SER A 165 3.25 24.36 8.03
N THR A 166 3.92 24.34 9.18
CA THR A 166 5.35 23.98 9.22
C THR A 166 5.59 22.50 8.95
N ASP A 167 4.56 21.66 9.10
CA ASP A 167 4.60 20.22 8.94
C ASP A 167 4.22 19.74 7.53
N ASP A 168 3.57 20.59 6.72
CA ASP A 168 3.32 20.26 5.33
C ASP A 168 4.53 20.63 4.48
N LEU A 169 5.36 19.63 4.19
CA LEU A 169 6.58 19.81 3.39
C LEU A 169 6.30 20.17 1.94
N THR A 170 5.04 20.06 1.47
CA THR A 170 4.63 20.50 0.14
C THR A 170 4.37 22.00 0.07
N GLU A 171 4.19 22.67 1.21
CA GLU A 171 4.08 24.12 1.26
C GLU A 171 5.43 24.77 0.95
N THR A 172 5.40 25.71 0.02
CA THR A 172 6.58 26.53 -0.35
C THR A 172 6.62 27.85 0.41
N THR A 173 5.49 28.29 0.95
CA THR A 173 5.36 29.53 1.71
C THR A 173 4.38 29.37 2.85
N THR A 174 4.69 29.94 4.02
CA THR A 174 3.80 29.96 5.18
C THR A 174 3.75 31.37 5.76
N VAL A 175 2.53 31.84 6.06
CA VAL A 175 2.31 33.11 6.76
C VAL A 175 2.15 32.83 8.24
N PHE A 176 2.82 33.63 9.07
CA PHE A 176 2.79 33.52 10.52
C PHE A 176 2.14 34.76 11.13
N GLU A 177 1.29 34.55 12.13
CA GLU A 177 0.95 35.58 13.11
C GLU A 177 1.89 35.41 14.30
N CYS A 178 2.65 36.45 14.60
CA CYS A 178 3.60 36.46 15.70
C CYS A 178 3.08 37.35 16.84
N PHE A 179 3.19 36.88 18.07
CA PHE A 179 2.78 37.61 19.26
C PHE A 179 4.00 37.92 20.13
N ALA A 180 4.28 39.21 20.30
CA ALA A 180 5.33 39.69 21.20
C ALA A 180 4.71 40.07 22.54
N ALA A 181 4.89 39.22 23.56
CA ALA A 181 4.31 39.45 24.88
C ALA A 181 5.11 40.49 25.66
N THR A 182 4.40 41.35 26.39
CA THR A 182 4.97 42.42 27.20
C THR A 182 4.59 42.35 28.67
N GLU A 183 3.49 41.69 28.99
CA GLU A 183 2.96 41.60 30.35
C GLU A 183 2.22 40.27 30.54
N GLU A 184 2.42 39.63 31.69
CA GLU A 184 1.59 38.50 32.13
C GLU A 184 0.40 39.02 32.94
N VAL A 185 -0.82 38.70 32.50
CA VAL A 185 -2.06 39.15 33.13
C VAL A 185 -2.75 38.08 33.98
N GLY A 186 -2.06 36.95 34.22
CA GLY A 186 -2.52 35.84 35.04
C GLY A 186 -3.23 34.72 34.26
N ASP A 187 -3.30 33.54 34.86
CA ASP A 187 -3.86 32.31 34.26
C ASP A 187 -3.15 31.88 32.96
N GLY A 188 -1.86 32.18 32.83
CA GLY A 188 -1.08 31.94 31.61
C GLY A 188 -1.46 32.84 30.42
N ARG A 189 -2.28 33.87 30.65
CA ARG A 189 -2.62 34.85 29.61
C ARG A 189 -1.58 35.97 29.58
N MET A 190 -1.18 36.32 28.37
CA MET A 190 -0.21 37.37 28.10
C MET A 190 -0.88 38.52 27.34
N ARG A 191 -0.48 39.76 27.64
CA ARG A 191 -0.74 40.94 26.81
C ARG A 191 0.51 41.25 26.00
N GLY A 192 0.31 41.85 24.84
CA GLY A 192 1.38 42.06 23.89
C GLY A 192 0.89 42.63 22.57
N PHE A 193 1.77 42.62 21.59
CA PHE A 193 1.54 43.21 20.28
C PHE A 193 1.65 42.15 19.19
N LYS A 194 0.83 42.31 18.15
CA LYS A 194 0.84 41.43 16.97
C LYS A 194 1.88 41.90 15.95
N TYR A 195 2.55 40.92 15.38
CA TYR A 195 3.46 41.01 14.25
C TYR A 195 3.03 39.97 13.22
N HIS A 196 3.50 40.12 12.00
CA HIS A 196 3.31 39.14 10.95
C HIS A 196 4.65 38.78 10.34
N ALA A 197 4.69 37.60 9.74
CA ALA A 197 5.82 37.17 8.95
C ALA A 197 5.37 36.29 7.79
N THR A 198 6.20 36.24 6.76
CA THR A 198 6.02 35.33 5.62
C THR A 198 7.33 34.64 5.37
N MET A 199 7.30 33.31 5.46
CA MET A 199 8.42 32.43 5.17
C MET A 199 8.30 31.90 3.75
N ASN A 200 9.41 31.89 3.02
CA ASN A 200 9.57 31.13 1.79
C ASN A 200 10.56 29.98 2.04
N TRP A 201 10.02 28.77 2.16
CA TRP A 201 10.79 27.56 2.48
C TRP A 201 11.74 27.16 1.36
N THR A 202 11.36 27.41 0.10
CA THR A 202 12.20 27.09 -1.06
C THR A 202 13.44 27.98 -1.14
N ALA A 203 13.29 29.26 -0.82
CA ALA A 203 14.39 30.22 -0.83
C ALA A 203 15.19 30.28 0.49
N GLY A 204 14.62 29.74 1.59
CA GLY A 204 15.21 29.88 2.93
C GLY A 204 15.22 31.32 3.42
N THR A 205 14.25 32.14 2.99
CA THR A 205 14.18 33.57 3.30
C THR A 205 12.83 33.93 3.90
N TYR A 206 12.82 34.90 4.80
CA TYR A 206 11.60 35.40 5.42
C TYR A 206 11.52 36.92 5.46
N THR A 207 10.30 37.42 5.54
CA THR A 207 9.99 38.83 5.79
C THR A 207 9.10 38.94 7.02
N TYR A 208 9.16 40.07 7.72
CA TYR A 208 8.41 40.28 8.96
C TYR A 208 8.10 41.77 9.16
N GLY A 209 7.01 42.04 9.88
CA GLY A 209 6.51 43.39 10.08
C GLY A 209 5.56 43.51 11.27
N PHE A 210 5.24 44.75 11.62
CA PHE A 210 4.33 45.08 12.71
C PHE A 210 2.86 45.02 12.28
N GLY A 211 1.99 44.51 13.14
CA GLY A 211 0.55 44.36 12.87
C GLY A 211 0.16 42.96 12.42
N ALA A 212 -1.15 42.75 12.23
CA ALA A 212 -1.72 41.49 11.75
C ALA A 212 -1.36 41.23 10.26
N PRO A 213 -1.29 39.95 9.84
CA PRO A 213 -1.10 39.58 8.44
C PRO A 213 -2.28 39.95 7.54
#